data_AF-A0A7C2GPG4-F1
#
_entry.id   AF-A0A7C2GPG4-F1
#
_cell.length_a   1.000
_cell.length_b   1.000
_cell.length_c   1.000
_cell.angle_alpha   90.00
_cell.angle_beta   90.00
_cell.angle_gamma   90.00
#
_symmetry.space_group_name_H-M   'P 1'
#
loop_
_entity.id
_entity.type
_entity.pdbx_description
1 polymer ?
#
loop_
_entity_poly.entity_id
_entity_poly.type
_entity_poly.pdbx_seq_one_letter_code
_entity_poly.pdbx_strand_id
1 'polypeptide(L)'
;MKVLRITRHPLAPGQGEALRQAAWALLGCEDIEVQEHRETVQDAQEVLRLVEEAGASLLEAVLPIGLLAQVVGPLRERGVPVIRAVMAREVTPSGEATFTFLGYEVIERIEAVAHPITGQGP
;
A
#
# COMPACT_ATOMS: atom_id res chain seq x y z
N MET A 1 2.01 -10.68 -15.09
CA MET A 1 1.17 -9.60 -14.49
C MET A 1 2.09 -8.55 -13.89
N LYS A 2 1.61 -7.31 -13.80
CA LYS A 2 2.40 -6.20 -13.27
C LYS A 2 1.91 -5.79 -11.89
N VAL A 3 2.85 -5.63 -10.97
CA VAL A 3 2.65 -5.02 -9.65
C VAL A 3 3.26 -3.64 -9.70
N LEU A 4 2.46 -2.60 -9.48
CA LEU A 4 2.97 -1.27 -9.26
C LEU A 4 3.26 -1.07 -7.78
N ARG A 5 4.48 -0.66 -7.46
CA ARG A 5 4.93 -0.38 -6.10
C ARG A 5 5.17 1.12 -5.92
N ILE A 6 4.30 1.79 -5.19
CA ILE A 6 4.40 3.23 -4.89
C ILE A 6 4.91 3.42 -3.47
N THR A 7 6.20 3.68 -3.33
CA THR A 7 6.85 3.90 -2.04
C THR A 7 8.25 4.45 -2.20
N ARG A 8 8.66 5.31 -1.27
CA ARG A 8 10.04 5.82 -1.19
C ARG A 8 11.00 4.84 -0.51
N HIS A 9 10.48 3.77 0.08
CA HIS A 9 11.27 2.84 0.87
C HIS A 9 11.83 1.69 0.01
N PRO A 10 13.12 1.34 0.15
CA PRO A 10 13.65 0.14 -0.48
C PRO A 10 12.94 -1.10 0.09
N LEU A 11 12.98 -2.21 -0.65
CA LEU A 11 12.52 -3.49 -0.14
C LEU A 11 13.41 -3.94 1.03
N ALA A 12 12.78 -4.34 2.13
CA ALA A 12 13.45 -5.05 3.21
C ALA A 12 13.83 -6.48 2.77
N PRO A 13 14.78 -7.14 3.46
CA PRO A 13 15.08 -8.55 3.21
C PRO A 13 13.81 -9.42 3.24
N GLY A 14 13.64 -10.29 2.24
CA GLY A 14 12.47 -11.17 2.11
C GLY A 14 11.18 -10.51 1.62
N GLN A 15 11.09 -9.17 1.64
CA GLN A 15 9.88 -8.45 1.24
C GLN A 15 9.54 -8.65 -0.25
N GLY A 16 10.55 -8.68 -1.13
CA GLY A 16 10.33 -8.91 -2.56
C GLY A 16 9.74 -10.29 -2.87
N GLU A 17 10.16 -11.32 -2.13
CA GLU A 17 9.59 -12.67 -2.26
C GLU A 17 8.16 -12.71 -1.71
N ALA A 18 7.93 -12.12 -0.54
CA ALA A 18 6.58 -12.00 0.02
C ALA A 18 5.62 -11.22 -0.90
N LEU A 19 6.12 -10.23 -1.65
CA LEU A 19 5.32 -9.47 -2.63
C LEU A 19 4.90 -10.36 -3.80
N ARG A 20 5.82 -11.19 -4.31
CA ARG A 20 5.51 -12.16 -5.36
C ARG A 20 4.51 -13.20 -4.89
N GLN A 21 4.65 -13.69 -3.66
CA GLN A 21 3.70 -14.64 -3.06
C GLN A 21 2.31 -14.01 -2.86
N ALA A 22 2.24 -12.77 -2.38
CA ALA A 22 0.98 -12.05 -2.25
C ALA A 22 0.32 -11.82 -3.62
N ALA A 23 1.09 -11.42 -4.62
CA ALA A 23 0.60 -11.25 -5.98
C ALA A 23 0.10 -12.56 -6.60
N TRP A 24 0.82 -13.66 -6.40
CA TRP A 24 0.39 -15.00 -6.83
C TRP A 24 -0.92 -15.41 -6.14
N ALA A 25 -1.04 -15.20 -4.83
CA ALA A 25 -2.24 -15.55 -4.07
C ALA A 25 -3.49 -14.74 -4.50
N LEU A 26 -3.30 -13.47 -4.88
CA LEU A 26 -4.40 -12.59 -5.27
C LEU A 26 -4.75 -12.67 -6.76
N LEU A 27 -3.77 -12.89 -7.63
CA LEU A 27 -3.94 -12.84 -9.09
C LEU A 27 -3.88 -14.21 -9.78
N GLY A 28 -3.43 -15.26 -9.08
CA GLY A 28 -3.31 -16.61 -9.62
C GLY A 28 -2.24 -16.76 -10.71
N CYS A 29 -1.19 -15.96 -10.68
CA CYS A 29 -0.14 -15.97 -11.72
C CYS A 29 1.27 -15.99 -11.13
N GLU A 30 2.17 -16.74 -11.78
CA GLU A 30 3.57 -16.92 -11.33
C GLU A 30 4.52 -15.87 -11.91
N ASP A 31 4.25 -15.40 -13.13
CA ASP A 31 5.09 -14.40 -13.79
C ASP A 31 4.68 -12.98 -13.35
N ILE A 32 5.39 -12.48 -12.34
CA ILE A 32 5.18 -11.16 -11.73
C ILE A 32 6.33 -10.22 -12.10
N GLU A 33 6.00 -9.15 -12.79
CA GLU A 33 6.88 -7.99 -13.00
C GLU A 33 6.56 -6.93 -11.95
N VAL A 34 7.56 -6.47 -11.20
CA VAL A 34 7.39 -5.39 -10.20
C VAL A 34 7.95 -4.10 -10.78
N GLN A 35 7.08 -3.12 -10.99
CA GLN A 35 7.45 -1.77 -11.40
C GLN A 35 7.44 -0.86 -10.18
N GLU A 36 8.57 -0.21 -9.90
CA GLU A 36 8.68 0.71 -8.77
C GLU A 36 8.49 2.16 -9.19
N HIS A 37 7.68 2.88 -8.43
CA HIS A 37 7.57 4.33 -8.46
C HIS A 37 8.00 4.87 -7.09
N ARG A 38 9.17 5.51 -7.05
CA ARG A 38 9.83 5.94 -5.80
C ARG A 38 9.63 7.41 -5.45
N GLU A 39 8.78 8.11 -6.20
CA GLU A 39 8.52 9.54 -5.99
C GLU A 39 7.27 9.76 -5.13
N THR A 40 7.10 10.99 -4.64
CA THR A 40 5.92 11.34 -3.86
C THR A 40 4.80 11.68 -4.83
N VAL A 41 3.70 10.92 -4.75
CA VAL A 41 2.48 11.25 -5.48
C VAL A 41 1.76 12.43 -4.82
N GLN A 42 1.21 13.33 -5.64
CA GLN A 42 0.58 14.57 -5.23
C GLN A 42 -0.88 14.36 -4.84
N ASP A 43 -1.59 13.50 -5.58
CA ASP A 43 -3.02 13.26 -5.39
C ASP A 43 -3.46 11.85 -5.84
N ALA A 44 -4.75 11.57 -5.67
CA ALA A 44 -5.34 10.29 -6.03
C ALA A 44 -5.40 10.06 -7.55
N GLN A 45 -5.56 11.12 -8.36
CA GLN A 45 -5.62 11.00 -9.82
C GLN A 45 -4.28 10.58 -10.39
N GLU A 46 -3.19 11.09 -9.84
CA GLU A 46 -1.84 10.64 -10.19
C GLU A 46 -1.65 9.15 -9.93
N VAL A 47 -2.09 8.64 -8.77
CA VAL A 47 -2.01 7.20 -8.47
C VAL A 47 -2.81 6.37 -9.46
N LEU A 48 -4.05 6.76 -9.75
CA LEU A 48 -4.90 6.03 -10.71
C LEU A 48 -4.28 6.02 -12.11
N ARG A 49 -3.71 7.15 -12.55
CA ARG A 49 -3.01 7.27 -13.82
C ARG A 49 -1.76 6.39 -13.87
N LEU A 50 -0.95 6.38 -12.81
CA LEU A 50 0.25 5.52 -12.73
C LEU A 50 -0.11 4.04 -12.82
N VAL A 51 -1.18 3.60 -12.15
CA VAL A 51 -1.68 2.22 -12.23
C VAL A 51 -2.08 1.88 -13.67
N GLU A 52 -2.77 2.79 -14.35
CA GLU A 52 -3.22 2.62 -15.73
C GLU A 52 -2.06 2.62 -16.73
N GLU A 53 -1.16 3.59 -16.66
CA GLU A 53 0.04 3.70 -17.50
C GLU A 53 0.96 2.48 -17.34
N ALA A 54 1.09 1.96 -16.12
CA ALA A 54 1.84 0.74 -15.86
C ALA A 54 1.13 -0.52 -16.38
N GLY A 55 -0.20 -0.49 -16.55
CA GLY A 55 -1.03 -1.67 -16.77
C GLY A 55 -0.99 -2.62 -15.57
N ALA A 56 -0.98 -2.06 -14.35
CA ALA A 56 -0.82 -2.81 -13.13
C ALA A 56 -2.09 -3.56 -12.73
N SER A 57 -1.92 -4.82 -12.34
CA SER A 57 -2.99 -5.71 -11.86
C SER A 57 -3.06 -5.75 -10.33
N LEU A 58 -2.05 -5.19 -9.65
CA LEU A 58 -1.97 -5.07 -8.20
C LEU A 58 -1.20 -3.79 -7.86
N LEU A 59 -1.68 -3.06 -6.87
CA LEU A 59 -0.99 -1.90 -6.30
C LEU A 59 -0.45 -2.25 -4.92
N GLU A 60 0.88 -2.16 -4.73
CA GLU A 60 1.50 -2.07 -3.41
C GLU A 60 1.78 -0.60 -3.11
N ALA A 61 1.17 -0.06 -2.06
CA ALA A 61 1.33 1.36 -1.77
C ALA A 61 1.31 1.69 -0.28
N VAL A 62 2.23 2.57 0.11
CA VAL A 62 2.25 3.21 1.43
C VAL A 62 1.94 4.68 1.24
N LEU A 63 0.66 5.01 1.29
CA LEU A 63 0.14 6.36 1.02
C LEU A 63 -0.57 6.90 2.28
N PRO A 64 -0.67 8.24 2.43
CA PRO A 64 -1.49 8.84 3.48
C PRO A 64 -2.93 8.29 3.43
N ILE A 65 -3.53 8.06 4.60
CA ILE A 65 -4.84 7.38 4.68
C ILE A 65 -5.95 8.09 3.90
N GLY A 66 -5.94 9.43 3.87
CA GLY A 66 -6.89 10.21 3.08
C GLY A 66 -6.73 10.04 1.57
N LEU A 67 -5.51 9.73 1.10
CA LEU A 67 -5.23 9.45 -0.30
C LEU A 67 -5.58 7.98 -0.63
N LEU A 68 -5.25 7.03 0.26
CA LEU A 68 -5.69 5.63 0.12
C LEU A 68 -7.22 5.54 0.02
N ALA A 69 -7.96 6.28 0.85
CA ALA A 69 -9.42 6.29 0.84
C ALA A 69 -10.01 6.71 -0.52
N GLN A 70 -9.30 7.54 -1.29
CA GLN A 70 -9.73 8.00 -2.61
C GLN A 70 -9.39 7.03 -3.74
N VAL A 71 -8.42 6.13 -3.56
CA VAL A 71 -7.94 5.22 -4.63
C VAL A 71 -8.46 3.80 -4.49
N VAL A 72 -8.69 3.31 -3.26
CA VAL A 72 -9.07 1.91 -3.01
C VAL A 72 -10.39 1.55 -3.70
N GLY A 73 -11.42 2.41 -3.59
CA GLY A 73 -12.72 2.18 -4.24
C GLY A 73 -12.60 2.08 -5.76
N PRO A 74 -12.09 3.12 -6.45
CA PRO A 74 -11.92 3.10 -7.91
C PRO A 74 -11.05 1.96 -8.44
N LEU A 75 -9.97 1.59 -7.73
CA LEU A 75 -9.10 0.48 -8.13
C LEU A 75 -9.80 -0.88 -7.95
N ARG A 76 -10.54 -1.05 -6.85
CA ARG A 76 -11.33 -2.26 -6.63
C ARG A 76 -12.41 -2.46 -7.69
N GLU A 77 -13.09 -1.40 -8.11
CA GLU A 77 -14.07 -1.44 -9.22
C GLU A 77 -13.43 -1.88 -10.54
N ARG A 78 -12.13 -1.59 -10.72
CA ARG A 78 -11.32 -2.05 -11.86
C ARG A 78 -10.70 -3.44 -11.66
N GLY A 79 -10.98 -4.10 -10.54
CA GLY A 79 -10.40 -5.40 -10.21
C GLY A 79 -8.90 -5.36 -9.87
N VAL A 80 -8.37 -4.20 -9.48
CA VAL A 80 -6.98 -4.02 -9.05
C VAL A 80 -6.95 -3.97 -7.52
N PRO A 81 -6.49 -5.03 -6.82
CA PRO A 81 -6.37 -5.02 -5.38
C PRO A 81 -5.30 -4.01 -4.95
N VAL A 82 -5.46 -3.47 -3.74
CA VAL A 82 -4.48 -2.60 -3.09
C VAL A 82 -3.95 -3.32 -1.86
N ILE A 83 -2.63 -3.48 -1.77
CA ILE A 83 -1.95 -4.06 -0.61
C ILE A 83 -0.99 -3.04 0.00
N ARG A 84 -0.66 -3.23 1.29
CA ARG A 84 0.42 -2.49 1.95
C ARG A 84 1.35 -3.43 2.71
N ALA A 85 2.62 -3.07 2.76
CA ALA A 85 3.57 -3.72 3.66
C ALA A 85 3.27 -3.36 5.12
N VAL A 86 3.23 -4.37 5.99
CA VAL A 86 3.11 -4.22 7.44
C VAL A 86 4.51 -4.29 8.05
N MET A 87 4.85 -3.27 8.84
CA MET A 87 6.15 -3.16 9.49
C MET A 87 5.94 -3.12 11.01
N ALA A 88 6.63 -3.99 11.77
CA ALA A 88 6.82 -3.81 13.19
C ALA A 88 7.81 -2.66 13.40
N ARG A 89 7.48 -1.74 14.31
CA ARG A 89 8.38 -0.66 14.72
C ARG A 89 8.78 -0.89 16.16
N GLU A 90 10.08 -0.99 16.39
CA GLU A 90 10.67 -0.99 17.72
C GLU A 90 11.48 0.29 17.91
N VAL A 91 11.39 0.89 19.09
CA VAL A 91 12.18 2.09 19.43
C VAL A 91 13.14 1.70 20.54
N THR A 92 14.43 1.86 20.27
CA THR A 92 15.48 1.56 21.24
C THR A 92 15.47 2.59 22.39
N PRO A 93 16.09 2.29 23.54
CA PRO A 93 16.25 3.27 24.61
C PRO A 93 17.03 4.54 24.20
N SER A 94 17.84 4.48 23.14
CA SER A 94 18.54 5.63 22.56
C SER A 94 17.66 6.48 21.63
N GLY A 95 16.42 6.07 21.38
CA GLY A 95 15.46 6.76 20.50
C GLY A 95 15.55 6.38 19.03
N GLU A 96 16.39 5.41 18.67
CA GLU A 96 16.46 4.90 17.29
C GLU A 96 15.27 4.00 17.00
N ALA A 97 14.73 4.07 15.78
CA ALA A 97 13.63 3.21 15.36
C ALA A 97 14.14 2.14 14.37
N THR A 98 13.88 0.88 14.68
CA THR A 98 14.06 -0.25 13.76
C THR A 98 12.71 -0.66 13.19
N PHE A 99 12.72 -1.07 11.92
CA PHE A 99 11.52 -1.51 11.20
C PHE A 99 11.73 -2.93 10.67
N THR A 100 10.86 -3.84 11.07
CA THR A 100 10.90 -5.24 10.65
C THR A 100 9.68 -5.55 9.79
N PHE A 101 9.90 -6.01 8.57
CA PHE A 101 8.81 -6.44 7.68
C PHE A 101 8.10 -7.67 8.26
N LEU A 102 6.77 -7.60 8.37
CA LEU A 102 5.94 -8.68 8.90
C LEU A 102 5.14 -9.42 7.82
N GLY A 103 4.79 -8.73 6.73
CA GLY A 103 3.94 -9.31 5.68
C GLY A 103 3.17 -8.24 4.91
N TYR A 104 2.24 -8.70 4.09
CA TYR A 104 1.32 -7.86 3.33
C TYR A 104 -0.11 -8.04 3.84
N GLU A 105 -0.87 -6.95 3.82
CA GLU A 105 -2.32 -6.98 4.00
C GLU A 105 -3.01 -6.36 2.79
N VAL A 106 -4.21 -6.86 2.49
CA VAL A 106 -5.10 -6.29 1.47
C VAL A 106 -5.95 -5.21 2.12
N ILE A 107 -6.03 -4.05 1.47
CA ILE A 107 -6.87 -2.94 1.89
C ILE A 107 -8.23 -3.07 1.21
N GLU A 108 -9.19 -3.68 1.91
CA GLU A 108 -10.55 -3.90 1.39
C GLU A 108 -11.39 -2.61 1.34
N ARG A 109 -11.22 -1.76 2.35
CA ARG A 109 -11.98 -0.52 2.54
C ARG A 109 -11.27 0.41 3.53
N ILE A 110 -11.43 1.72 3.33
CA ILE A 110 -11.03 2.75 4.29
C ILE A 110 -12.22 3.67 4.54
N GLU A 111 -12.54 3.89 5.80
CA GLU A 111 -13.63 4.77 6.23
C GLU A 111 -13.11 5.76 7.27
N ALA A 112 -13.35 7.06 7.03
CA ALA A 112 -13.11 8.09 8.02
C ALA A 112 -14.42 8.33 8.80
N VAL A 113 -14.43 7.94 10.07
CA VAL A 113 -15.55 8.20 10.98
C VAL A 113 -15.16 9.35 11.89
N ALA A 114 -15.93 10.44 11.83
CA ALA A 114 -15.70 11.63 12.64
C ALA A 114 -16.97 12.01 13.39
N HIS A 115 -16.81 12.42 14.65
CA HIS A 115 -17.88 12.93 15.49
C HIS A 115 -17.52 14.35 15.96
N PRO A 116 -18.50 15.26 16.10
CA PRO A 116 -18.25 16.56 16.70
C PRO A 116 -17.67 16.39 18.11
N ILE A 117 -16.69 17.23 18.46
CA ILE A 117 -16.22 17.33 19.84
C ILE A 117 -17.30 18.10 20.61
N THR A 118 -18.30 17.38 21.11
CA THR A 118 -19.22 17.92 22.12
C THR A 118 -18.44 17.95 23.42
N GLY A 119 -18.08 19.13 23.92
CA GLY A 119 -17.17 19.36 25.05
C GLY A 119 -17.55 18.78 26.42
N GLN A 120 -18.25 17.65 26.46
CA GLN A 120 -18.35 16.78 27.61
C GLN A 120 -17.32 15.66 27.42
N GLY A 121 -16.18 15.83 28.08
CA GLY A 121 -15.19 14.77 28.19
C GLY A 121 -15.73 13.58 29.00
N PRO A 122 -14.95 12.48 29.08
CA PRO A 122 -15.30 11.32 29.90
C PRO A 122 -15.56 11.68 31.37
#